data_AF-A0A657LTR9-F1
#
_entry.id   AF-A0A657LTR9-F1
#
_cell.length_a   1.000
_cell.length_b   1.000
_cell.length_c   1.000
_cell.angle_alpha   90.00
_cell.angle_beta   90.00
_cell.angle_gamma   90.00
#
_symmetry.space_group_name_H-M   'P 1'
#
loop_
_entity.id
_entity.type
_entity.pdbx_description
1 polymer ?
#
loop_
_entity_poly.entity_id
_entity_poly.type
_entity_poly.pdbx_seq_one_letter_code
_entity_poly.pdbx_strand_id
1 'polypeptide(L)'
;MAKLSFAASVSGFAEKVPEAIEAVRNLSAQDVVREMQTIKRDGGLLPYDTGFLWGSLMASTTAMPSINPNARPVDGQVYSFDFGPVEAVILGASLEDDLFFGYTAAYAGHQEYGANGRAPAGFVRSAVQNWDVHVSRNAEKVKKAFGL
;
A
#
# COMPACT_ATOMS: atom_id res chain seq x y z
N MET A 1 32.14 14.70 27.15
CA MET A 1 31.41 13.66 26.40
C MET A 1 32.40 12.60 25.97
N ALA A 2 32.25 11.36 26.43
CA ALA A 2 33.12 10.27 25.97
C ALA A 2 32.79 10.00 24.48
N LYS A 3 33.81 10.13 23.61
CA LYS A 3 33.70 9.66 22.23
C LYS A 3 33.58 8.14 22.28
N LEU A 4 32.48 7.58 21.77
CA LEU A 4 32.39 6.14 21.53
C LEU A 4 33.60 5.70 20.70
N SER A 5 34.09 4.49 20.94
CA SER A 5 35.10 3.91 20.04
C SER A 5 34.50 3.80 18.64
N PHE A 6 35.35 3.86 17.61
CA PHE A 6 34.90 3.66 16.22
C PHE A 6 34.10 2.35 16.07
N ALA A 7 34.55 1.27 16.72
CA ALA A 7 33.86 -0.02 16.74
C ALA A 7 32.44 0.09 17.32
N ALA A 8 32.25 0.83 18.42
CA ALA A 8 30.93 1.03 19.01
C ALA A 8 30.00 1.87 18.10
N SER A 9 30.54 2.86 17.39
CA SER A 9 29.77 3.63 16.40
C SER A 9 29.33 2.78 15.20
N VAL A 10 30.20 1.88 14.71
CA VAL A 10 29.85 0.97 13.60
C VAL A 10 28.81 -0.06 14.04
N SER A 11 28.93 -0.65 15.24
CA SER A 11 27.94 -1.59 15.77
C SER A 11 26.56 -0.94 15.89
N GLY A 12 26.48 0.24 16.51
CA GLY A 12 25.21 0.95 16.67
C GLY A 12 24.60 1.42 15.35
N PHE A 13 25.41 1.63 14.30
CA PHE A 13 24.89 1.85 12.95
C PHE A 13 24.32 0.54 12.38
N ALA A 14 25.10 -0.55 12.42
CA ALA A 14 24.72 -1.84 11.86
C ALA A 14 23.42 -2.40 12.47
N GLU A 15 23.20 -2.21 13.77
CA GLU A 15 21.99 -2.63 14.47
C GLU A 15 20.72 -1.94 13.95
N LYS A 16 20.82 -0.70 13.46
CA LYS A 16 19.67 0.09 12.98
C LYS A 16 19.29 -0.19 11.53
N VAL A 17 20.24 -0.68 10.73
CA VAL A 17 20.04 -0.82 9.27
C VAL A 17 18.88 -1.78 8.93
N PRO A 18 18.76 -2.97 9.53
CA PRO A 18 17.65 -3.87 9.22
C PRO A 18 16.27 -3.26 9.49
N GLU A 19 16.09 -2.65 10.66
CA GLU A 19 14.84 -1.97 11.05
C GLU A 19 14.53 -0.80 10.12
N ALA A 20 15.55 -0.05 9.70
CA ALA A 20 15.38 1.04 8.75
C ALA A 20 14.92 0.54 7.37
N ILE A 21 15.48 -0.57 6.88
CA ILE A 21 15.06 -1.17 5.59
C ILE A 21 13.59 -1.60 5.67
N GLU A 22 13.23 -2.31 6.74
CA GLU A 22 11.86 -2.76 6.97
C GLU A 22 10.87 -1.58 7.06
N ALA A 23 11.23 -0.53 7.79
CA ALA A 23 10.42 0.68 7.91
C ALA A 23 10.20 1.35 6.54
N VAL A 24 11.23 1.48 5.70
CA VAL A 24 11.10 2.06 4.35
C VAL A 24 10.15 1.21 3.50
N ARG A 25 10.32 -0.10 3.48
CA ARG A 25 9.47 -1.03 2.70
C ARG A 25 8.02 -0.95 3.14
N ASN A 26 7.77 -1.02 4.45
CA ASN A 26 6.41 -1.01 5.00
C ASN A 26 5.70 0.34 4.79
N LEU A 27 6.36 1.46 5.07
CA LEU A 27 5.80 2.79 4.83
C LEU A 27 5.50 3.03 3.35
N SER A 28 6.36 2.55 2.46
CA SER A 28 6.17 2.71 1.00
C SER A 28 5.02 1.85 0.49
N ALA A 29 4.86 0.62 0.98
CA ALA A 29 3.70 -0.21 0.67
C ALA A 29 2.39 0.45 1.15
N GLN A 30 2.39 1.02 2.37
CA GLN A 30 1.24 1.78 2.87
C GLN A 30 0.93 2.99 1.98
N ASP A 31 1.94 3.74 1.55
CA ASP A 31 1.74 4.92 0.70
C ASP A 31 1.19 4.56 -0.69
N VAL A 32 1.65 3.45 -1.30
CA VAL A 32 1.04 2.91 -2.52
C VAL A 32 -0.43 2.58 -2.30
N VAL A 33 -0.77 1.86 -1.23
CA VAL A 33 -2.17 1.52 -0.95
C VAL A 33 -3.02 2.77 -0.72
N ARG A 34 -2.51 3.75 0.04
CA ARG A 34 -3.22 5.02 0.26
C ARG A 34 -3.50 5.74 -1.06
N GLU A 35 -2.53 5.77 -1.97
CA GLU A 35 -2.72 6.36 -3.29
C GLU A 35 -3.75 5.58 -4.12
N MET A 36 -3.66 4.24 -4.16
CA MET A 36 -4.64 3.37 -4.83
C MET A 36 -6.06 3.59 -4.31
N GLN A 37 -6.19 3.88 -3.01
CA GLN A 37 -7.46 4.05 -2.30
C GLN A 37 -7.96 5.51 -2.29
N THR A 38 -7.23 6.45 -2.89
CA THR A 38 -7.68 7.84 -2.99
C THR A 38 -8.76 7.96 -4.07
N ILE A 39 -9.97 8.30 -3.66
CA ILE A 39 -11.12 8.43 -4.56
C ILE A 39 -11.03 9.71 -5.40
N LYS A 40 -11.68 9.69 -6.58
CA LYS A 40 -11.62 10.81 -7.54
C LYS A 40 -12.00 12.17 -6.97
N ARG A 41 -13.01 12.22 -6.10
CA ARG A 41 -13.44 13.48 -5.47
C ARG A 41 -12.39 14.07 -4.51
N ASP A 42 -11.47 13.22 -4.01
CA ASP A 42 -10.39 13.60 -3.10
C ASP A 42 -9.05 13.77 -3.85
N GLY A 43 -9.10 13.83 -5.20
CA GLY A 43 -7.93 14.06 -6.06
C GLY A 43 -7.21 12.81 -6.54
N GLY A 44 -7.70 11.61 -6.22
CA GLY A 44 -7.13 10.35 -6.70
C GLY A 44 -7.79 9.83 -7.98
N LEU A 45 -7.61 8.53 -8.23
CA LEU A 45 -8.11 7.87 -9.45
C LEU A 45 -9.21 6.85 -9.18
N LEU A 46 -9.38 6.40 -7.93
CA LEU A 46 -10.33 5.36 -7.60
C LEU A 46 -11.77 5.82 -7.84
N PRO A 47 -12.55 5.15 -8.71
CA PRO A 47 -13.95 5.47 -8.89
C PRO A 47 -14.75 5.21 -7.62
N TYR A 48 -15.68 6.10 -7.31
CA TYR A 48 -16.58 5.98 -6.17
C TYR A 48 -18.03 6.09 -6.63
N ASP A 49 -18.85 5.15 -6.16
CA ASP A 49 -20.31 5.15 -6.34
C ASP A 49 -20.96 4.75 -5.01
N THR A 50 -21.05 3.45 -4.72
CA THR A 50 -21.50 2.93 -3.42
C THR A 50 -20.36 2.77 -2.40
N GLY A 51 -19.12 2.90 -2.84
CA GLY A 51 -17.92 2.56 -2.06
C GLY A 51 -17.57 1.08 -2.03
N PHE A 52 -18.35 0.20 -2.67
CA PHE A 52 -18.10 -1.25 -2.64
C PHE A 52 -16.73 -1.63 -3.21
N LEU A 53 -16.35 -1.05 -4.36
CA LEU A 53 -15.00 -1.25 -4.91
C LEU A 53 -13.93 -0.83 -3.91
N TRP A 54 -14.08 0.34 -3.31
CA TRP A 54 -13.15 0.89 -2.33
C TRP A 54 -12.97 -0.01 -1.11
N GLY A 55 -14.08 -0.53 -0.55
CA GLY A 55 -14.06 -1.46 0.57
C GLY A 55 -13.66 -2.90 0.20
N SER A 56 -13.50 -3.23 -1.08
CA SER A 56 -13.19 -4.61 -1.52
C SER A 56 -11.69 -4.93 -1.57
N LEU A 57 -10.82 -3.95 -1.27
CA LEU A 57 -9.39 -4.17 -1.20
C LEU A 57 -9.04 -5.08 -0.03
N MET A 58 -8.24 -6.11 -0.31
CA MET A 58 -7.69 -7.01 0.69
C MET A 58 -6.16 -7.06 0.56
N ALA A 59 -5.51 -7.44 1.65
CA ALA A 59 -4.08 -7.68 1.71
C ALA A 59 -3.78 -9.15 2.12
N SER A 60 -2.66 -9.69 1.64
CA SER A 60 -2.18 -11.03 2.01
C SER A 60 -0.66 -11.11 1.84
N THR A 61 -0.01 -11.97 2.61
CA THR A 61 1.41 -12.37 2.41
C THR A 61 1.56 -13.72 1.71
N THR A 62 0.46 -14.42 1.46
CA THR A 62 0.50 -15.80 0.94
C THR A 62 0.16 -15.88 -0.54
N ALA A 63 -0.87 -15.14 -0.98
CA ALA A 63 -1.32 -15.16 -2.37
C ALA A 63 -2.12 -13.91 -2.72
N MET A 64 -2.18 -13.58 -4.01
CA MET A 64 -2.99 -12.46 -4.50
C MET A 64 -4.48 -12.64 -4.19
N PRO A 65 -5.12 -11.71 -3.45
CA PRO A 65 -6.57 -11.70 -3.32
C PRO A 65 -7.22 -11.53 -4.70
N SER A 66 -8.07 -12.48 -5.07
CA SER A 66 -8.65 -12.56 -6.41
C SER A 66 -10.03 -11.94 -6.50
N ILE A 67 -10.38 -11.50 -7.70
CA ILE A 67 -11.74 -11.02 -8.00
C ILE A 67 -12.72 -12.17 -7.78
N ASN A 68 -13.79 -11.91 -7.03
CA ASN A 68 -14.94 -12.79 -6.91
C ASN A 68 -16.02 -12.34 -7.91
N PRO A 69 -16.38 -13.15 -8.92
CA PRO A 69 -17.38 -12.80 -9.93
C PRO A 69 -18.78 -12.49 -9.38
N ASN A 70 -19.07 -13.00 -8.17
CA ASN A 70 -20.35 -12.81 -7.48
C ASN A 70 -20.33 -11.63 -6.50
N ALA A 71 -19.17 -11.03 -6.21
CA ALA A 71 -19.06 -9.90 -5.30
C ALA A 71 -19.57 -8.62 -5.96
N ARG A 72 -20.80 -8.23 -5.61
CA ARG A 72 -21.48 -7.03 -6.10
C ARG A 72 -22.05 -6.24 -4.91
N PRO A 73 -22.20 -4.90 -5.04
CA PRO A 73 -22.88 -4.12 -4.02
C PRO A 73 -24.32 -4.60 -3.87
N VAL A 74 -24.85 -4.48 -2.66
CA VAL A 74 -26.28 -4.61 -2.38
C VAL A 74 -26.94 -3.26 -2.64
N ASP A 75 -28.10 -3.27 -3.30
CA ASP A 75 -28.82 -2.04 -3.64
C ASP A 75 -29.13 -1.21 -2.39
N GLY A 76 -28.80 0.08 -2.44
CA GLY A 76 -28.98 1.03 -1.33
C GLY A 76 -27.93 0.92 -0.21
N GLN A 77 -27.00 -0.03 -0.26
CA GLN A 77 -25.93 -0.15 0.72
C GLN A 77 -24.74 0.74 0.37
N VAL A 78 -24.23 1.45 1.38
CA VAL A 78 -22.99 2.23 1.29
C VAL A 78 -21.88 1.48 2.03
N TYR A 79 -20.70 1.51 1.45
CA TYR A 79 -19.51 0.85 1.97
C TYR A 79 -18.40 1.87 2.22
N SER A 80 -17.61 1.62 3.25
CA SER A 80 -16.41 2.37 3.60
C SER A 80 -15.21 1.47 3.56
N PHE A 81 -14.05 2.03 3.23
CA PHE A 81 -12.78 1.34 3.41
C PHE A 81 -12.27 1.50 4.84
N ASP A 82 -11.80 0.40 5.41
CA ASP A 82 -11.02 0.37 6.65
C ASP A 82 -9.57 -0.02 6.30
N PHE A 83 -8.63 0.87 6.60
CA PHE A 83 -7.20 0.64 6.33
C PHE A 83 -6.56 -0.30 7.36
N GLY A 84 -7.14 -0.44 8.56
CA GLY A 84 -6.57 -1.20 9.66
C GLY A 84 -6.18 -2.65 9.31
N PRO A 85 -7.05 -3.44 8.66
CA PRO A 85 -6.73 -4.80 8.24
C PRO A 85 -5.57 -4.87 7.24
N VAL A 86 -5.47 -3.90 6.32
CA VAL A 86 -4.36 -3.84 5.35
C VAL A 86 -3.06 -3.46 6.05
N GLU A 87 -3.10 -2.47 6.92
CA GLU A 87 -1.96 -2.03 7.71
C GLU A 87 -1.41 -3.16 8.60
N ALA A 88 -2.30 -3.95 9.22
CA ALA A 88 -1.92 -5.10 10.04
C ALA A 88 -1.16 -6.16 9.23
N VAL A 89 -1.56 -6.43 7.98
CA VAL A 89 -0.83 -7.36 7.09
C VAL A 89 0.55 -6.81 6.74
N ILE A 90 0.65 -5.50 6.45
CA ILE A 90 1.94 -4.87 6.13
C ILE A 90 2.89 -4.93 7.32
N LEU A 91 2.42 -4.60 8.52
CA LEU A 91 3.24 -4.57 9.73
C LEU A 91 3.56 -5.97 10.27
N GLY A 92 2.73 -6.97 9.97
CA GLY A 92 2.97 -8.36 10.35
C GLY A 92 3.85 -9.14 9.36
N ALA A 93 4.17 -8.55 8.20
CA ALA A 93 4.98 -9.19 7.17
C ALA A 93 6.47 -9.00 7.45
N SER A 94 7.25 -10.07 7.29
CA SER A 94 8.71 -10.02 7.29
C SER A 94 9.23 -9.31 6.03
N LEU A 95 10.49 -8.85 6.06
CA LEU A 95 11.11 -8.20 4.90
C LEU A 95 11.16 -9.10 3.66
N GLU A 96 11.36 -10.40 3.86
CA GLU A 96 11.43 -11.42 2.81
C GLU A 96 10.05 -11.86 2.29
N ASP A 97 8.96 -11.46 2.96
CA ASP A 97 7.62 -11.82 2.53
C ASP A 97 7.20 -10.97 1.33
N ASP A 98 6.45 -11.59 0.41
CA ASP A 98 5.71 -10.84 -0.60
C ASP A 98 4.50 -10.16 0.05
N LEU A 99 4.17 -8.95 -0.41
CA LEU A 99 2.91 -8.28 -0.08
C LEU A 99 2.00 -8.25 -1.30
N PHE A 100 0.84 -8.85 -1.15
CA PHE A 100 -0.21 -8.84 -2.16
C PHE A 100 -1.35 -7.92 -1.75
N PHE A 101 -1.78 -7.07 -2.67
CA PHE A 101 -2.95 -6.20 -2.50
C PHE A 101 -3.88 -6.40 -3.70
N GLY A 102 -5.10 -6.88 -3.44
CA GLY A 102 -6.04 -7.26 -4.48
C GLY A 102 -7.46 -6.80 -4.17
N TYR A 103 -8.15 -6.29 -5.18
CA TYR A 103 -9.57 -5.97 -5.08
C TYR A 103 -10.41 -7.21 -5.40
N THR A 104 -11.42 -7.45 -4.58
CA THR A 104 -12.28 -8.63 -4.70
C THR A 104 -13.60 -8.37 -5.43
N ALA A 105 -13.96 -7.10 -5.66
CA ALA A 105 -15.19 -6.74 -6.39
C ALA A 105 -15.19 -7.28 -7.83
N ALA A 106 -16.32 -7.86 -8.26
CA ALA A 106 -16.46 -8.51 -9.57
C ALA A 106 -16.05 -7.63 -10.77
N TYR A 107 -16.20 -6.31 -10.64
CA TYR A 107 -15.95 -5.34 -11.69
C TYR A 107 -14.65 -4.55 -11.51
N ALA A 108 -13.80 -4.90 -10.54
CA ALA A 108 -12.58 -4.16 -10.24
C ALA A 108 -11.64 -4.06 -11.46
N GLY A 109 -11.42 -5.19 -12.15
CA GLY A 109 -10.61 -5.21 -13.38
C GLY A 109 -11.19 -4.34 -14.50
N HIS A 110 -12.52 -4.32 -14.66
CA HIS A 110 -13.17 -3.45 -15.65
C HIS A 110 -13.01 -1.96 -15.32
N GLN A 111 -12.95 -1.58 -14.05
CA GLN A 111 -12.68 -0.19 -13.65
C GLN A 111 -11.22 0.18 -13.87
N GLU A 112 -10.30 -0.70 -13.49
CA GLU A 112 -8.87 -0.46 -13.64
C GLU A 112 -8.47 -0.36 -15.11
N TYR A 113 -8.92 -1.30 -15.95
CA TYR A 113 -8.51 -1.43 -17.35
C TYR A 113 -9.45 -0.82 -18.38
N GLY A 114 -10.64 -0.39 -17.95
CA GLY A 114 -11.69 0.04 -18.87
C GLY A 114 -12.42 -1.17 -19.46
N ALA A 115 -13.67 -0.96 -19.87
CA ALA A 115 -14.52 -1.99 -20.48
C ALA A 115 -15.68 -1.33 -21.23
N ASN A 116 -16.21 -2.00 -22.25
CA ASN A 116 -17.42 -1.58 -22.98
C ASN A 116 -17.36 -0.13 -23.50
N GLY A 117 -16.21 0.27 -24.04
CA GLY A 117 -15.99 1.63 -24.56
C GLY A 117 -15.71 2.69 -23.49
N ARG A 118 -15.72 2.34 -22.20
CA ARG A 118 -15.31 3.23 -21.11
C ARG A 118 -13.79 3.20 -20.93
N ALA A 119 -13.19 4.38 -20.82
CA ALA A 119 -11.77 4.54 -20.54
C ALA A 119 -11.36 3.96 -19.16
N PRO A 120 -10.12 3.47 -19.01
CA PRO A 120 -9.58 2.98 -17.74
C PRO A 120 -9.53 4.08 -16.67
N ALA A 121 -9.73 3.69 -15.41
CA ALA A 121 -9.45 4.57 -14.27
C ALA A 121 -7.96 4.57 -13.90
N GLY A 122 -7.27 3.42 -14.00
CA GLY A 122 -5.82 3.35 -13.78
C GLY A 122 -5.35 3.58 -12.33
N PHE A 123 -6.20 3.34 -11.33
CA PHE A 123 -5.90 3.64 -9.92
C PHE A 123 -4.89 2.68 -9.31
N VAL A 124 -4.80 1.43 -9.78
CA VAL A 124 -3.76 0.49 -9.33
C VAL A 124 -2.45 0.82 -10.02
N ARG A 125 -2.44 0.83 -11.36
CA ARG A 125 -1.18 0.97 -12.12
C ARG A 125 -0.47 2.29 -11.85
N SER A 126 -1.22 3.39 -11.68
CA SER A 126 -0.61 4.72 -11.48
C SER A 126 0.04 4.83 -10.09
N ALA A 127 -0.59 4.27 -9.06
CA ALA A 127 -0.02 4.23 -7.73
C ALA A 127 1.25 3.36 -7.67
N VAL A 128 1.25 2.21 -8.36
CA VAL A 128 2.44 1.34 -8.46
C VAL A 128 3.57 2.03 -9.21
N GLN A 129 3.28 2.81 -10.27
CA GLN A 129 4.29 3.60 -10.97
C GLN A 129 5.00 4.61 -10.06
N ASN A 130 4.36 5.05 -8.98
CA ASN A 130 4.93 5.97 -8.00
C ASN A 130 5.75 5.28 -6.90
N TRP A 131 6.02 3.96 -7.00
CA TRP A 131 6.81 3.22 -6.02
C TRP A 131 8.13 3.88 -5.65
N ASP A 132 8.95 4.24 -6.64
CA ASP A 132 10.27 4.86 -6.39
C ASP A 132 10.15 6.23 -5.70
N VAL A 133 9.07 6.96 -5.96
CA VAL A 133 8.78 8.24 -5.30
C VAL A 133 8.46 8.02 -3.82
N HIS A 134 7.64 7.02 -3.51
CA HIS A 134 7.28 6.64 -2.14
C HIS A 134 8.51 6.13 -1.37
N VAL A 135 9.30 5.25 -1.99
CA VAL A 135 10.54 4.73 -1.39
C VAL A 135 11.54 5.85 -1.12
N SER A 136 11.81 6.72 -2.10
CA SER A 136 12.75 7.83 -1.91
C SER A 136 12.30 8.76 -0.78
N ARG A 137 11.00 9.09 -0.72
CA ARG A 137 10.44 9.93 0.33
C ARG A 137 10.54 9.27 1.70
N ASN A 138 10.23 7.98 1.81
CA ASN A 138 10.25 7.27 3.08
C ASN A 138 11.67 6.93 3.54
N ALA A 139 12.61 6.70 2.63
CA ALA A 139 14.03 6.60 2.95
C ALA A 139 14.54 7.87 3.64
N GLU A 140 14.21 9.06 3.12
CA GLU A 140 14.57 10.33 3.75
C GLU A 140 13.92 10.52 5.13
N LYS A 141 12.67 10.10 5.32
CA LYS A 141 12.00 10.14 6.62
C LYS A 141 12.68 9.21 7.63
N VAL A 142 12.91 7.95 7.24
CA VAL A 142 13.50 6.92 8.09
C VAL A 142 14.94 7.27 8.44
N LYS A 143 15.73 7.73 7.47
CA LYS A 143 17.10 8.21 7.71
C LYS A 143 17.16 9.24 8.84
N LYS A 144 16.28 10.25 8.79
CA LYS A 144 16.17 11.28 9.83
C LYS A 144 15.72 10.70 11.18
N ALA A 145 14.75 9.78 11.18
CA ALA A 145 14.22 9.17 12.40
C ALA A 145 15.26 8.27 13.11
N PHE A 146 16.06 7.52 12.36
CA PHE A 146 17.05 6.58 12.90
C PHE A 146 18.43 7.23 13.13
N GLY A 147 18.65 8.45 12.61
CA GLY A 147 19.93 9.16 12.68
C GLY A 147 21.01 8.50 11.82
N LEU A 148 20.65 8.12 10.59
CA LEU A 148 21.51 7.50 9.58
C LEU A 148 22.05 8.53 8.56
#